data_AF-G8RY50-F1
#
_entry.id   AF-G8RY50-F1
#
_cell.length_a   1.000
_cell.length_b   1.000
_cell.length_c   1.000
_cell.angle_alpha   90.00
_cell.angle_beta   90.00
_cell.angle_gamma   90.00
#
_symmetry.space_group_name_H-M   'P 1'
#
loop_
_entity.id
_entity.type
_entity.pdbx_description
1 polymer ?
#
loop_
_entity_poly.entity_id
_entity_poly.type
_entity_poly.pdbx_seq_one_letter_code
_entity_poly.pdbx_strand_id
1 'polypeptide(L)'
;MTDVGPTEWGESPGVGPWQGPAPDDPRYDPALLADGDTRNVVDAYRYWTREAIVADIDERRHPLHIAIENFGNDANIGAVVRTANAFAVDTVHIVGRRRWNRRGAMVTDRYQRLRHHDTTADLLAYATEAGLTVVAVDNVPGASRLESTPLPRECLMIFGQEGPGITDEARAGAAVTVSIAQFGSTRSINAGVAAGIAMHAWIARHGDISQAW
;
A
#
# COMPACT_ATOMS: atom_id res chain seq x y z
N MET A 1 -17.40 -28.19 -13.69
CA MET A 1 -16.96 -27.26 -12.65
C MET A 1 -15.90 -26.39 -13.30
N THR A 2 -16.25 -25.17 -13.64
CA THR A 2 -15.27 -24.14 -13.98
C THR A 2 -14.55 -23.83 -12.67
N ASP A 3 -13.29 -24.23 -12.54
CA ASP A 3 -12.46 -23.77 -11.42
C ASP A 3 -12.44 -22.24 -11.49
N VAL A 4 -13.06 -21.65 -10.48
CA VAL A 4 -13.13 -20.21 -10.26
C VAL A 4 -11.68 -19.73 -10.14
N GLY A 5 -11.28 -18.76 -10.95
CA GLY A 5 -9.93 -18.19 -10.89
C GLY A 5 -9.65 -17.52 -9.53
N PRO A 6 -8.39 -17.20 -9.18
CA PRO A 6 -8.06 -16.63 -7.88
C PRO A 6 -8.86 -15.35 -7.58
N THR A 7 -8.99 -14.47 -8.57
CA THR A 7 -9.81 -13.26 -8.52
C THR A 7 -11.08 -13.39 -9.36
N GLU A 8 -12.20 -13.77 -8.75
CA GLU A 8 -13.54 -13.61 -9.36
C GLU A 8 -14.35 -12.57 -8.59
N TRP A 9 -14.29 -11.33 -9.08
CA TRP A 9 -15.15 -10.24 -8.63
C TRP A 9 -16.43 -10.26 -9.47
N GLY A 10 -17.61 -10.26 -8.84
CA GLY A 10 -18.88 -10.34 -9.57
C GLY A 10 -19.07 -9.26 -10.67
N GLU A 11 -20.04 -9.46 -11.57
CA GLU A 11 -20.28 -8.57 -12.74
C GLU A 11 -20.65 -7.12 -12.37
N SER A 12 -21.02 -6.84 -11.11
CA SER A 12 -21.47 -5.53 -10.60
C SER A 12 -20.57 -5.04 -9.47
N PRO A 13 -20.29 -3.73 -9.32
CA PRO A 13 -19.37 -3.18 -8.30
C PRO A 13 -19.86 -3.32 -6.84
N GLY A 14 -20.92 -4.09 -6.60
CA GLY A 14 -21.51 -4.30 -5.29
C GLY A 14 -22.56 -5.40 -5.29
N VAL A 15 -23.09 -5.64 -4.10
CA VAL A 15 -24.16 -6.60 -3.83
C VAL A 15 -25.41 -5.88 -3.33
N GLY A 16 -26.59 -6.39 -3.68
CA GLY A 16 -27.86 -5.87 -3.17
C GLY A 16 -28.10 -6.21 -1.69
N PRO A 17 -29.28 -5.91 -1.16
CA PRO A 17 -29.66 -6.31 0.20
C PRO A 17 -29.49 -7.81 0.44
N TRP A 18 -29.10 -8.17 1.67
CA TRP A 18 -28.97 -9.55 2.11
C TRP A 18 -30.30 -10.31 1.94
N GLN A 19 -30.21 -11.52 1.40
CA GLN A 19 -31.37 -12.37 1.17
C GLN A 19 -31.42 -13.47 2.23
N GLY A 20 -32.54 -13.54 2.95
CA GLY A 20 -32.76 -14.54 4.01
C GLY A 20 -32.52 -13.99 5.43
N PRO A 21 -32.42 -14.87 6.44
CA PRO A 21 -32.20 -14.46 7.82
C PRO A 21 -30.87 -13.72 7.97
N ALA A 22 -30.87 -12.61 8.71
CA ALA A 22 -29.65 -11.87 9.00
C ALA A 22 -28.65 -12.74 9.78
N PRO A 23 -27.35 -12.72 9.44
CA PRO A 23 -26.33 -13.44 10.20
C PRO A 23 -26.25 -12.96 11.66
N ASP A 24 -26.09 -13.90 12.59
CA ASP A 24 -25.76 -13.61 14.00
C ASP A 24 -24.23 -13.53 14.16
N ASP A 25 -23.63 -12.52 13.53
CA ASP A 25 -22.18 -12.27 13.56
C ASP A 25 -21.92 -10.76 13.69
N PRO A 26 -21.22 -10.30 14.76
CA PRO A 26 -21.01 -8.89 15.03
C PRO A 26 -20.14 -8.16 14.00
N ARG A 27 -19.47 -8.90 13.09
CA ARG A 27 -18.73 -8.30 11.97
C ARG A 27 -19.65 -7.66 10.95
N TYR A 28 -20.90 -8.10 10.83
CA TYR A 28 -21.83 -7.61 9.83
C TYR A 28 -22.49 -6.30 10.26
N ASP A 29 -22.54 -5.33 9.34
CA ASP A 29 -23.20 -4.04 9.51
C ASP A 29 -24.70 -4.17 9.15
N PRO A 30 -25.63 -3.89 10.07
CA PRO A 30 -27.07 -4.00 9.81
C PRO A 30 -27.58 -3.11 8.67
N ALA A 31 -26.99 -1.93 8.45
CA ALA A 31 -27.40 -1.04 7.38
C ALA A 31 -26.96 -1.58 6.02
N LEU A 32 -25.74 -2.11 5.93
CA LEU A 32 -25.26 -2.74 4.68
C LEU A 32 -26.06 -4.00 4.34
N LEU A 33 -26.43 -4.80 5.35
CA LEU A 33 -27.31 -5.95 5.15
C LEU A 33 -28.68 -5.52 4.59
N ALA A 34 -29.26 -4.43 5.10
CA ALA A 34 -30.58 -3.94 4.69
C ALA A 34 -30.59 -3.25 3.31
N ASP A 35 -29.57 -2.45 3.02
CA ASP A 35 -29.54 -1.56 1.85
C ASP A 35 -28.68 -2.10 0.69
N GLY A 36 -27.84 -3.11 0.97
CA GLY A 36 -26.80 -3.58 0.07
C GLY A 36 -25.46 -2.88 0.29
N ASP A 37 -24.41 -3.43 -0.34
CA ASP A 37 -23.04 -2.97 -0.18
C ASP A 37 -22.37 -2.69 -1.53
N THR A 38 -22.18 -1.41 -1.83
CA THR A 38 -21.55 -0.89 -3.06
C THR A 38 -20.12 -0.39 -2.85
N ARG A 39 -19.53 -0.62 -1.66
CA ARG A 39 -18.17 -0.17 -1.34
C ARG A 39 -17.15 -0.86 -2.25
N ASN A 40 -16.00 -0.24 -2.49
CA ASN A 40 -14.90 -0.85 -3.24
C ASN A 40 -14.09 -1.80 -2.33
N VAL A 41 -14.71 -2.91 -1.94
CA VAL A 41 -14.09 -4.00 -1.18
C VAL A 41 -14.34 -5.30 -1.92
N VAL A 42 -13.51 -6.30 -1.68
CA VAL A 42 -13.69 -7.63 -2.25
C VAL A 42 -14.97 -8.29 -1.73
N ASP A 43 -15.45 -9.31 -2.45
CA ASP A 43 -16.73 -9.92 -2.12
C ASP A 43 -16.74 -10.65 -0.76
N ALA A 44 -15.58 -11.14 -0.31
CA ALA A 44 -15.40 -11.74 1.02
C ALA A 44 -15.67 -10.76 2.18
N TYR A 45 -15.60 -9.45 1.94
CA TYR A 45 -15.80 -8.40 2.94
C TYR A 45 -17.15 -7.68 2.81
N ARG A 46 -18.03 -8.14 1.93
CA ARG A 46 -19.34 -7.52 1.76
C ARG A 46 -20.11 -7.57 3.07
N TYR A 47 -20.81 -6.48 3.33
CA TYR A 47 -21.61 -6.25 4.53
C TYR A 47 -20.82 -6.15 5.83
N TRP A 48 -19.51 -6.43 5.85
CA TRP A 48 -18.73 -6.29 7.07
C TRP A 48 -18.56 -4.82 7.45
N THR A 49 -18.58 -4.54 8.75
CA THR A 49 -18.16 -3.25 9.31
C THR A 49 -16.72 -2.97 8.89
N ARG A 50 -16.38 -1.69 8.81
CA ARG A 50 -15.03 -1.27 8.46
C ARG A 50 -14.01 -1.82 9.44
N GLU A 51 -14.35 -1.82 10.72
CA GLU A 51 -13.52 -2.26 11.83
C GLU A 51 -13.22 -3.76 11.72
N ALA A 52 -14.21 -4.57 11.35
CA ALA A 52 -14.01 -6.00 11.11
C ALA A 52 -13.07 -6.26 9.92
N ILE A 53 -13.21 -5.50 8.82
CA ILE A 53 -12.31 -5.60 7.66
C ILE A 53 -10.88 -5.25 8.06
N VAL A 54 -10.68 -4.15 8.81
CA VAL A 54 -9.34 -3.75 9.26
C VAL A 54 -8.74 -4.81 10.18
N ALA A 55 -9.51 -5.34 11.13
CA ALA A 55 -9.05 -6.37 12.04
C ALA A 55 -8.60 -7.65 11.30
N ASP A 56 -9.37 -8.10 10.30
CA ASP A 56 -9.02 -9.27 9.49
C ASP A 56 -7.76 -9.05 8.63
N ILE A 57 -7.62 -7.88 7.99
CA ILE A 57 -6.39 -7.55 7.24
C ILE A 57 -5.19 -7.50 8.19
N ASP A 58 -5.35 -6.95 9.40
CA ASP A 58 -4.29 -6.79 10.39
C ASP A 58 -3.66 -8.12 10.84
N GLU A 59 -4.38 -9.24 10.74
CA GLU A 59 -3.86 -10.59 11.05
C GLU A 59 -2.86 -11.10 10.00
N ARG A 60 -2.86 -10.51 8.80
CA ARG A 60 -2.13 -11.01 7.63
C ARG A 60 -1.30 -9.94 6.93
N ARG A 61 -1.12 -8.76 7.56
CA ARG A 61 -0.26 -7.71 7.00
C ARG A 61 1.17 -8.20 6.87
N HIS A 62 1.79 -7.82 5.77
CA HIS A 62 3.20 -8.06 5.54
C HIS A 62 4.06 -7.05 6.30
N PRO A 63 5.26 -7.42 6.79
CA PRO A 63 6.19 -6.51 7.47
C PRO A 63 6.91 -5.57 6.49
N LEU A 64 6.16 -5.09 5.50
CA LEU A 64 6.56 -4.11 4.51
C LEU A 64 5.88 -2.79 4.89
N HIS A 65 6.67 -1.74 4.99
CA HIS A 65 6.22 -0.38 5.21
C HIS A 65 6.55 0.46 3.98
N ILE A 66 5.70 1.44 3.68
CA ILE A 66 5.87 2.34 2.55
C ILE A 66 5.88 3.77 3.05
N ALA A 67 6.86 4.57 2.68
CA ALA A 67 6.90 5.98 2.96
C ALA A 67 6.88 6.82 1.68
N ILE A 68 6.12 7.91 1.68
CA ILE A 68 6.09 8.88 0.59
C ILE A 68 6.29 10.29 1.13
N GLU A 69 7.26 11.00 0.56
CA GLU A 69 7.54 12.41 0.88
C GLU A 69 6.49 13.34 0.24
N ASN A 70 5.85 14.17 1.07
CA ASN A 70 4.81 15.12 0.68
C ASN A 70 5.22 16.56 0.96
N PHE A 71 6.12 17.12 0.15
CA PHE A 71 6.62 18.50 0.31
C PHE A 71 6.01 19.51 -0.69
N GLY A 72 5.19 19.05 -1.63
CA GLY A 72 4.85 19.79 -2.85
C GLY A 72 3.62 19.22 -3.56
N ASN A 73 3.80 18.15 -4.35
CA ASN A 73 2.73 17.48 -5.10
C ASN A 73 2.29 16.18 -4.42
N ASP A 74 1.00 16.02 -4.19
CA ASP A 74 0.37 14.89 -3.48
C ASP A 74 -0.42 13.95 -4.40
N ALA A 75 -0.39 14.16 -5.71
CA ALA A 75 -1.24 13.44 -6.68
C ALA A 75 -1.08 11.90 -6.62
N ASN A 76 0.11 11.41 -6.28
CA ASN A 76 0.40 9.97 -6.24
C ASN A 76 0.06 9.30 -4.90
N ILE A 77 -0.11 10.06 -3.82
CA ILE A 77 -0.24 9.50 -2.47
C ILE A 77 -1.47 8.56 -2.39
N GLY A 78 -2.59 8.96 -3.00
CA GLY A 78 -3.78 8.10 -3.03
C GLY A 78 -3.57 6.78 -3.75
N ALA A 79 -2.87 6.78 -4.90
CA ALA A 79 -2.56 5.55 -5.61
C ALA A 79 -1.64 4.64 -4.78
N VAL A 80 -0.62 5.22 -4.13
CA VAL A 80 0.29 4.49 -3.22
C VAL A 80 -0.48 3.85 -2.06
N VAL A 81 -1.39 4.58 -1.41
CA VAL A 81 -2.23 4.04 -0.32
C VAL A 81 -3.10 2.89 -0.81
N ARG A 82 -3.72 3.03 -1.98
CA ARG A 82 -4.57 1.98 -2.56
C ARG A 82 -3.77 0.72 -2.87
N THR A 83 -2.61 0.86 -3.50
CA THR A 83 -1.73 -0.27 -3.84
C THR A 83 -1.18 -0.95 -2.59
N ALA A 84 -0.80 -0.17 -1.57
CA ALA A 84 -0.35 -0.71 -0.28
C ALA A 84 -1.43 -1.56 0.39
N ASN A 85 -2.68 -1.11 0.39
CA ASN A 85 -3.78 -1.91 0.92
C ASN A 85 -4.02 -3.21 0.13
N ALA A 86 -3.97 -3.14 -1.21
CA ALA A 86 -4.13 -4.31 -2.06
C ALA A 86 -3.04 -5.39 -1.80
N PHE A 87 -1.82 -4.95 -1.47
CA PHE A 87 -0.72 -5.84 -1.09
C PHE A 87 -0.63 -6.12 0.41
N ALA A 88 -1.65 -5.75 1.21
CA ALA A 88 -1.64 -5.92 2.68
C ALA A 88 -0.35 -5.40 3.35
N VAL A 89 0.22 -4.30 2.85
CA VAL A 89 1.35 -3.58 3.48
C VAL A 89 0.97 -3.20 4.91
N ASP A 90 1.93 -3.29 5.84
CA ASP A 90 1.70 -2.97 7.24
C ASP A 90 1.18 -1.52 7.39
N THR A 91 2.04 -0.55 7.10
CA THR A 91 1.72 0.87 7.29
C THR A 91 2.23 1.71 6.12
N VAL A 92 1.42 2.70 5.72
CA VAL A 92 1.85 3.78 4.82
C VAL A 92 2.18 5.02 5.65
N HIS A 93 3.38 5.52 5.47
CA HIS A 93 3.95 6.68 6.13
C HIS A 93 3.91 7.89 5.19
N ILE A 94 3.33 9.00 5.66
CA ILE A 94 3.30 10.26 4.93
C ILE A 94 4.22 11.23 5.64
N VAL A 95 5.25 11.69 4.95
CA VAL A 95 6.27 12.60 5.50
C VAL A 95 6.03 14.02 5.04
N GLY A 96 6.14 15.01 5.92
CA GLY A 96 5.96 16.42 5.59
C GLY A 96 4.51 16.87 5.72
N ARG A 97 3.88 17.34 4.64
CA ARG A 97 2.52 17.90 4.72
C ARG A 97 1.50 16.84 5.13
N ARG A 98 0.73 17.14 6.18
CA ARG A 98 -0.34 16.26 6.70
C ARG A 98 -1.51 16.08 5.73
N ARG A 99 -1.86 17.13 4.98
CA ARG A 99 -2.94 17.10 4.01
C ARG A 99 -2.42 16.58 2.68
N TRP A 100 -3.20 15.70 2.08
CA TRP A 100 -2.89 15.08 0.80
C TRP A 100 -4.18 14.72 0.04
N ASN A 101 -4.07 14.58 -1.28
CA ASN A 101 -5.17 14.26 -2.17
C ASN A 101 -5.58 12.78 -2.09
N ARG A 102 -6.73 12.52 -1.44
CA ARG A 102 -7.28 11.17 -1.25
C ARG A 102 -8.01 10.59 -2.44
N ARG A 103 -8.20 11.34 -3.53
CA ARG A 103 -9.02 10.89 -4.67
C ARG A 103 -8.52 9.57 -5.25
N GLY A 104 -7.20 9.42 -5.42
CA GLY A 104 -6.58 8.19 -5.93
C GLY A 104 -6.73 6.98 -5.01
N ALA A 105 -7.01 7.19 -3.72
CA ALA A 105 -7.18 6.11 -2.76
C ALA A 105 -8.51 5.38 -2.92
N MET A 106 -9.51 5.97 -3.60
CA MET A 106 -10.84 5.35 -3.80
C MET A 106 -11.47 4.86 -2.48
N VAL A 107 -11.34 5.65 -1.40
CA VAL A 107 -11.83 5.36 -0.04
C VAL A 107 -11.06 4.22 0.67
N THR A 108 -10.11 3.58 -0.01
CA THR A 108 -9.27 2.52 0.56
C THR A 108 -8.38 3.00 1.71
N ASP A 109 -8.13 4.31 1.81
CA ASP A 109 -7.46 4.93 2.96
C ASP A 109 -8.16 4.66 4.29
N ARG A 110 -9.45 4.30 4.28
CA ARG A 110 -10.19 3.89 5.47
C ARG A 110 -9.77 2.52 6.01
N TYR A 111 -9.25 1.63 5.17
CA TYR A 111 -8.87 0.26 5.54
C TYR A 111 -7.35 0.07 5.68
N GLN A 112 -6.57 1.11 5.39
CA GLN A 112 -5.11 1.09 5.47
C GLN A 112 -4.61 1.78 6.74
N ARG A 113 -3.59 1.20 7.38
CA ARG A 113 -2.87 1.89 8.46
C ARG A 113 -2.06 3.04 7.85
N LEU A 114 -2.32 4.25 8.33
CA LEU A 114 -1.63 5.47 7.93
C LEU A 114 -0.92 6.08 9.14
N ARG A 115 0.34 6.45 8.96
CA ARG A 115 1.12 7.20 9.96
C ARG A 115 1.69 8.45 9.32
N HIS A 116 1.66 9.54 10.06
CA HIS A 116 2.23 10.81 9.61
C HIS A 116 3.50 11.12 10.39
N HIS A 117 4.47 11.72 9.71
CA HIS A 117 5.72 12.21 10.26
C HIS A 117 5.98 13.63 9.76
N ASP A 118 6.40 14.53 10.65
CA ASP A 118 6.68 15.91 10.27
C ASP A 118 7.95 16.00 9.41
N THR A 119 8.96 15.16 9.69
CA THR A 119 10.25 15.17 9.01
C THR A 119 10.71 13.77 8.58
N THR A 120 11.69 13.73 7.66
CA THR A 120 12.35 12.48 7.25
C THR A 120 13.14 11.87 8.42
N ALA A 121 13.75 12.69 9.29
CA ALA A 121 14.38 12.23 10.52
C ALA A 121 13.42 11.42 11.42
N ASP A 122 12.18 11.91 11.62
CA ASP A 122 11.17 11.23 12.46
C ASP A 122 10.81 9.85 11.89
N LEU A 123 10.70 9.76 10.56
CA LEU A 123 10.47 8.50 9.86
C LEU A 123 11.64 7.51 10.07
N LEU A 124 12.88 7.97 9.93
CA LEU A 124 14.07 7.13 10.10
C LEU A 124 14.22 6.65 11.56
N ALA A 125 13.88 7.51 12.52
CA ALA A 125 13.81 7.14 13.93
C ALA A 125 12.77 6.04 14.18
N TYR A 126 11.57 6.20 13.60
CA TYR A 126 10.54 5.16 13.65
C TYR A 126 11.01 3.84 13.03
N ALA A 127 11.63 3.89 11.85
CA ALA A 127 12.12 2.68 11.19
C ALA A 127 13.14 1.93 12.06
N THR A 128 14.02 2.67 12.73
CA THR A 128 14.99 2.12 13.68
C THR A 128 14.30 1.46 14.88
N GLU A 129 13.35 2.15 15.50
CA GLU A 129 12.58 1.63 16.65
C GLU A 129 11.77 0.37 16.29
N ALA A 130 11.19 0.35 15.09
CA ALA A 130 10.39 -0.76 14.58
C ALA A 130 11.23 -1.92 14.01
N GLY A 131 12.57 -1.81 13.98
CA GLY A 131 13.46 -2.84 13.43
C GLY A 131 13.35 -3.00 11.91
N LEU A 132 13.00 -1.94 11.18
CA LEU A 132 12.79 -1.94 9.74
C LEU A 132 14.06 -1.50 8.99
N THR A 133 14.48 -2.29 8.00
CA THR A 133 15.55 -1.86 7.10
C THR A 133 15.02 -0.82 6.11
N VAL A 134 15.62 0.38 6.08
CA VAL A 134 15.20 1.43 5.14
C VAL A 134 15.78 1.18 3.75
N VAL A 135 14.91 1.16 2.75
CA VAL A 135 15.24 1.02 1.32
C VAL A 135 14.78 2.27 0.59
N ALA A 136 15.69 3.04 0.02
CA ALA A 136 15.31 4.17 -0.81
C ALA A 136 15.05 3.72 -2.25
N VAL A 137 13.98 4.21 -2.87
CA VAL A 137 13.64 3.92 -4.26
C VAL A 137 13.75 5.19 -5.10
N ASP A 138 14.86 5.33 -5.82
CA ASP A 138 15.12 6.47 -6.70
C ASP A 138 16.15 6.14 -7.80
N ASN A 139 16.07 6.85 -8.92
CA ASN A 139 16.98 6.71 -10.06
C ASN A 139 18.20 7.66 -9.93
N VAL A 140 18.96 7.50 -8.84
CA VAL A 140 20.17 8.29 -8.55
C VAL A 140 21.46 7.52 -8.88
N PRO A 141 22.58 8.20 -9.16
CA PRO A 141 23.87 7.55 -9.34
C PRO A 141 24.25 6.66 -8.14
N GLY A 142 24.67 5.43 -8.44
CA GLY A 142 25.05 4.42 -7.45
C GLY A 142 23.91 3.55 -6.94
N ALA A 143 22.66 3.79 -7.35
CA ALA A 143 21.55 2.91 -7.02
C ALA A 143 21.71 1.51 -7.64
N SER A 144 21.41 0.47 -6.87
CA SER A 144 21.37 -0.91 -7.36
C SER A 144 20.08 -1.16 -8.15
N ARG A 145 20.04 -2.18 -9.01
CA ARG A 145 18.83 -2.52 -9.78
C ARG A 145 17.84 -3.25 -8.89
N LEU A 146 16.59 -2.77 -8.84
CA LEU A 146 15.53 -3.41 -8.05
C LEU A 146 15.39 -4.89 -8.40
N GLU A 147 15.50 -5.20 -9.69
CA GLU A 147 15.30 -6.53 -10.27
C GLU A 147 16.34 -7.56 -9.79
N SER A 148 17.52 -7.13 -9.36
CA SER A 148 18.61 -8.00 -8.90
C SER A 148 19.00 -7.78 -7.44
N THR A 149 18.34 -6.84 -6.74
CA THR A 149 18.64 -6.55 -5.34
C THR A 149 17.75 -7.39 -4.43
N PRO A 150 18.31 -8.19 -3.50
CA PRO A 150 17.51 -8.91 -2.54
C PRO A 150 16.91 -7.92 -1.52
N LEU A 151 15.59 -7.71 -1.61
CA LEU A 151 14.89 -6.83 -0.68
C LEU A 151 14.77 -7.50 0.71
N PRO A 152 15.05 -6.79 1.82
CA PRO A 152 14.82 -7.31 3.16
C PRO A 152 13.34 -7.63 3.40
N ARG A 153 13.05 -8.62 4.25
CA ARG A 153 11.67 -8.96 4.58
C ARG A 153 11.03 -7.84 5.41
N GLU A 154 11.63 -7.49 6.55
CA GLU A 154 11.22 -6.38 7.41
C GLU A 154 11.85 -5.07 6.89
N CYS A 155 11.10 -4.33 6.06
CA CYS A 155 11.64 -3.12 5.46
C CYS A 155 10.64 -1.98 5.36
N LEU A 156 11.20 -0.78 5.27
CA LEU A 156 10.50 0.44 4.93
C LEU A 156 11.05 0.98 3.60
N MET A 157 10.22 0.98 2.57
CA MET A 157 10.59 1.58 1.28
C MET A 157 10.17 3.04 1.23
N ILE A 158 11.12 3.94 1.04
CA ILE A 158 10.86 5.38 0.92
C ILE A 158 10.91 5.85 -0.54
N PHE A 159 9.88 6.57 -0.93
CA PHE A 159 9.70 7.20 -2.24
C PHE A 159 9.75 8.71 -2.09
N GLY A 160 10.58 9.34 -2.91
CA GLY A 160 10.71 10.78 -2.95
C GLY A 160 9.54 11.47 -3.63
N GLN A 161 9.53 12.80 -3.57
CA GLN A 161 8.56 13.60 -4.29
C GLN A 161 8.87 13.67 -5.80
N GLU A 162 7.82 13.75 -6.63
CA GLU A 162 7.97 14.10 -8.04
C GLU A 162 8.83 15.37 -8.24
N GLY A 163 9.83 15.25 -9.11
CA GLY A 163 10.78 16.31 -9.42
C GLY A 163 12.15 16.05 -8.81
N PRO A 164 12.40 16.45 -7.54
CA PRO A 164 13.72 16.35 -6.93
C PRO A 164 14.12 14.92 -6.53
N GLY A 165 13.17 13.97 -6.45
CA GLY A 165 13.46 12.62 -5.97
C GLY A 165 13.47 12.55 -4.45
N ILE A 166 14.20 11.57 -3.89
CA ILE A 166 14.40 11.43 -2.44
C ILE A 166 15.30 12.55 -1.91
N THR A 167 15.08 12.96 -0.67
CA THR A 167 15.99 13.87 0.03
C THR A 167 17.36 13.23 0.30
N ASP A 168 18.41 14.05 0.42
CA ASP A 168 19.75 13.59 0.82
C ASP A 168 19.73 12.88 2.18
N GLU A 169 18.86 13.33 3.08
CA GLU A 169 18.63 12.73 4.40
C GLU A 169 18.03 11.33 4.27
N ALA A 170 16.98 11.15 3.45
CA ALA A 170 16.41 9.84 3.16
C ALA A 170 17.45 8.89 2.54
N ARG A 171 18.27 9.40 1.62
CA ARG A 171 19.34 8.63 0.99
C ARG A 171 20.42 8.20 1.98
N ALA A 172 20.83 9.10 2.87
CA ALA A 172 21.85 8.83 3.88
C ALA A 172 21.36 7.84 4.96
N GLY A 173 20.06 7.87 5.28
CA GLY A 173 19.43 6.95 6.23
C GLY A 173 19.07 5.58 5.64
N ALA A 174 19.13 5.40 4.32
CA ALA A 174 18.80 4.14 3.67
C ALA A 174 19.98 3.16 3.67
N ALA A 175 19.72 1.91 4.04
CA ALA A 175 20.71 0.84 3.96
C ALA A 175 21.07 0.49 2.51
N VAL A 176 20.11 0.65 1.60
CA VAL A 176 20.31 0.47 0.16
C VAL A 176 19.41 1.44 -0.61
N THR A 177 19.93 1.95 -1.72
CA THR A 177 19.12 2.67 -2.72
C THR A 177 18.96 1.80 -3.96
N VAL A 178 17.72 1.60 -4.40
CA VAL A 178 17.38 0.81 -5.59
C VAL A 178 16.72 1.68 -6.66
N SER A 179 16.95 1.34 -7.91
CA SER A 179 16.34 1.94 -9.08
C SER A 179 15.68 0.87 -9.95
N ILE A 180 14.51 1.17 -10.50
CA ILE A 180 13.83 0.32 -11.48
C ILE A 180 14.55 0.46 -12.83
N ALA A 181 14.81 -0.65 -13.51
CA ALA A 181 15.41 -0.64 -14.83
C ALA A 181 14.49 0.08 -15.84
N GLN A 182 15.08 1.00 -16.62
CA GLN A 182 14.37 1.77 -17.64
C GLN A 182 15.12 1.64 -18.97
N PHE A 183 14.35 1.45 -20.06
CA PHE A 183 14.87 1.26 -21.41
C PHE A 183 14.35 2.32 -22.41
N GLY A 184 13.50 3.23 -21.93
CA GLY A 184 12.90 4.30 -22.74
C GLY A 184 13.65 5.62 -22.65
N SER A 185 13.06 6.68 -23.22
CA SER A 185 13.62 8.03 -23.28
C SER A 185 13.25 8.94 -22.10
N THR A 186 12.33 8.51 -21.24
CA THR A 186 11.95 9.29 -20.04
C THR A 186 13.07 9.29 -19.00
N ARG A 187 13.10 10.34 -18.17
CA ARG A 187 14.05 10.45 -17.05
C ARG A 187 13.62 9.62 -15.84
N SER A 188 12.33 9.37 -15.69
CA SER A 188 11.77 8.68 -14.54
C SER A 188 10.41 8.03 -14.83
N ILE A 189 10.05 7.08 -13.97
CA ILE A 189 8.72 6.50 -13.83
C ILE A 189 7.90 7.38 -12.86
N ASN A 190 6.59 7.46 -13.04
CA ASN A 190 5.69 8.11 -12.08
C ASN A 190 5.85 7.49 -10.68
N ALA A 191 5.87 8.30 -9.63
CA ALA A 191 6.17 7.82 -8.27
C ALA A 191 5.16 6.77 -7.76
N GLY A 192 3.87 6.92 -8.07
CA GLY A 192 2.85 5.93 -7.72
C GLY A 192 3.06 4.58 -8.43
N VAL A 193 3.42 4.63 -9.71
CA VAL A 193 3.76 3.43 -10.50
C VAL A 193 5.04 2.76 -9.96
N ALA A 194 6.07 3.56 -9.66
CA ALA A 194 7.32 3.05 -9.09
C ALA A 194 7.08 2.36 -7.73
N ALA A 195 6.22 2.94 -6.89
CA ALA A 195 5.81 2.33 -5.63
C ALA A 195 5.10 1.00 -5.83
N GLY A 196 4.18 0.90 -6.80
CA GLY A 196 3.52 -0.37 -7.13
C GLY A 196 4.49 -1.44 -7.61
N ILE A 197 5.45 -1.09 -8.48
CA ILE A 197 6.48 -2.02 -8.97
C ILE A 197 7.36 -2.52 -7.82
N ALA A 198 7.81 -1.61 -6.94
CA ALA A 198 8.65 -1.95 -5.80
C ALA A 198 7.92 -2.82 -4.77
N MET A 199 6.67 -2.49 -4.44
CA MET A 199 5.82 -3.33 -3.58
C MET A 199 5.63 -4.73 -4.20
N HIS A 200 5.29 -4.82 -5.48
CA HIS A 200 5.11 -6.10 -6.14
C HIS A 200 6.40 -6.92 -6.19
N ALA A 201 7.57 -6.28 -6.38
CA ALA A 201 8.86 -6.97 -6.33
C ALA A 201 9.13 -7.58 -4.94
N TRP A 202 8.71 -6.90 -3.87
CA TRP A 202 8.76 -7.47 -2.52
C TRP A 202 7.78 -8.63 -2.36
N ILE A 203 6.53 -8.48 -2.83
CA ILE A 203 5.48 -9.52 -2.73
C ILE A 203 5.90 -10.78 -3.48
N ALA A 204 6.45 -10.65 -4.69
CA ALA A 204 6.94 -11.79 -5.47
C ALA A 204 8.05 -12.58 -4.76
N ARG A 205 8.75 -11.95 -3.81
CA ARG A 205 9.84 -12.58 -3.04
C ARG A 205 9.37 -13.15 -1.70
N HIS A 206 8.49 -12.44 -0.99
CA HIS A 206 8.19 -12.70 0.42
C HIS A 206 6.71 -12.99 0.70
N GLY A 207 5.82 -12.66 -0.24
CA GLY A 207 4.39 -12.91 -0.10
C GLY A 207 4.07 -14.39 -0.28
N ASP A 208 3.15 -14.91 0.55
CA ASP A 208 2.57 -16.23 0.33
C ASP A 208 1.43 -16.10 -0.70
N ILE A 209 1.76 -16.37 -1.96
CA ILE A 209 0.83 -16.24 -3.08
C ILE A 209 -0.35 -17.22 -2.96
N SER A 210 -0.22 -18.31 -2.18
CA SER A 210 -1.33 -19.25 -1.95
C SER A 210 -2.46 -18.63 -1.11
N GLN A 211 -2.18 -17.53 -0.40
CA GLN A 211 -3.15 -16.78 0.40
C GLN A 211 -3.70 -15.55 -0.34
N ALA A 212 -3.30 -15.34 -1.60
CA ALA A 212 -3.80 -14.23 -2.41
C ALA A 212 -5.24 -14.48 -2.87
N TRP A 213 -5.99 -13.40 -3.00
CA TRP A 213 -7.37 -13.37 -3.50
C TRP A 213 -7.43 -12.92 -4.95
#